data_AF-A0A8X8CX55-F1
#
_entry.id   AF-A0A8X8CX55-F1
#
_cell.length_a   1.000
_cell.length_b   1.000
_cell.length_c   1.000
_cell.angle_alpha   90.00
_cell.angle_beta   90.00
_cell.angle_gamma   90.00
#
_symmetry.space_group_name_H-M   'P 1'
#
loop_
_entity.id
_entity.type
_entity.pdbx_description
1 polymer ?
#
loop_
_entity_poly.entity_id
_entity_poly.type
_entity_poly.pdbx_seq_one_letter_code
_entity_poly.pdbx_strand_id
1 'polypeptide(L)'
;MPDLCLGIVTTPYLSYSGLTIMFGSDMVIRPKYKSNIVVQYSIYILRSLWFCVGVSGAELKMGDHSVTVTDNNNHQSTVIEIYPLGSYYFGSKDPIVFRDETVADRVQRMKSNFNARGLRTCVQAVMLVELFKHPHLLLLQVRNAFFKLPGGRLRPGESDIDGLQRKLSRMLSVNEDQTDHWEVGDCLGMWWRSDFETLLYPYLPPNLKVPKECTKLYLVKLPASRKFIVPKNLKLLAVPLCQVHENHKTYGPIISGVPQLLSKFFFNINH
;
A
#
# COMPACT_ATOMS: atom_id res chain seq x y z
N MET A 1 29.75 -56.42 -3.91
CA MET A 1 28.35 -56.92 -3.91
C MET A 1 27.58 -56.01 -2.96
N PRO A 2 26.46 -55.41 -3.42
CA PRO A 2 26.39 -53.95 -3.68
C PRO A 2 25.34 -53.24 -2.77
N ASP A 3 24.92 -51.96 -2.89
CA ASP A 3 24.78 -50.97 -4.00
C ASP A 3 25.16 -49.53 -3.53
N LEU A 4 25.68 -48.61 -4.36
CA LEU A 4 25.03 -47.67 -5.32
C LEU A 4 23.92 -46.77 -4.71
N CYS A 5 23.85 -45.45 -4.94
CA CYS A 5 24.55 -44.59 -5.91
C CYS A 5 24.68 -43.10 -5.46
N LEU A 6 25.46 -42.32 -6.22
CA LEU A 6 25.69 -40.87 -6.06
C LEU A 6 24.45 -40.00 -6.38
N GLY A 7 24.42 -38.80 -5.78
CA GLY A 7 23.53 -37.70 -6.16
C GLY A 7 24.20 -36.34 -5.94
N ILE A 8 25.16 -35.96 -6.80
CA ILE A 8 25.78 -34.63 -6.77
C ILE A 8 24.76 -33.61 -7.28
N VAL A 9 24.35 -32.66 -6.43
CA VAL A 9 23.70 -31.42 -6.87
C VAL A 9 24.72 -30.30 -6.75
N THR A 10 25.46 -30.07 -7.84
CA THR A 10 26.32 -28.90 -8.01
C THR A 10 25.45 -27.64 -8.10
N THR A 11 25.42 -26.84 -7.03
CA THR A 11 24.91 -25.47 -7.13
C THR A 11 25.88 -24.64 -7.98
N PRO A 12 25.42 -23.98 -9.06
CA PRO A 12 26.30 -23.13 -9.86
C PRO A 12 26.59 -21.83 -9.08
N TYR A 13 27.78 -21.73 -8.51
CA TYR A 13 28.31 -20.49 -7.98
C TYR A 13 28.72 -19.56 -9.14
N LEU A 14 28.00 -18.46 -9.32
CA LEU A 14 28.41 -17.35 -10.17
C LEU A 14 28.94 -16.20 -9.31
N SER A 15 30.26 -16.06 -9.30
CA SER A 15 30.96 -14.93 -8.69
C SER A 15 31.13 -13.83 -9.75
N TYR A 16 30.43 -12.70 -9.57
CA TYR A 16 30.75 -11.45 -10.24
C TYR A 16 30.72 -10.30 -9.23
N SER A 17 31.85 -9.60 -9.12
CA SER A 17 32.02 -8.30 -8.45
C SER A 17 31.15 -8.02 -7.21
N GLY A 18 31.36 -8.77 -6.13
CA GLY A 18 31.06 -8.30 -4.77
C GLY A 18 29.62 -8.48 -4.24
N LEU A 19 28.74 -9.24 -4.90
CA LEU A 19 27.39 -9.52 -4.39
C LEU A 19 27.12 -11.02 -4.20
N THR A 20 27.10 -11.49 -2.95
CA THR A 20 26.70 -12.87 -2.62
C THR A 20 25.18 -13.00 -2.58
N ILE A 21 24.59 -13.71 -3.55
CA ILE A 21 23.15 -13.97 -3.60
C ILE A 21 22.85 -15.27 -2.83
N MET A 22 22.17 -15.15 -1.69
CA MET A 22 21.60 -16.28 -0.95
C MET A 22 20.14 -16.46 -1.38
N PHE A 23 19.78 -17.63 -1.94
CA PHE A 23 18.40 -17.95 -2.26
C PHE A 23 17.60 -18.29 -0.99
N GLY A 24 17.10 -17.24 -0.32
CA GLY A 24 16.10 -17.30 0.73
C GLY A 24 14.95 -16.35 0.41
N SER A 25 13.74 -16.65 0.91
CA SER A 25 12.48 -16.02 0.48
C SER A 25 12.29 -14.53 0.83
N ASP A 26 13.27 -13.89 1.48
CA ASP A 26 13.19 -12.52 1.98
C ASP A 26 14.45 -11.72 1.58
N MET A 27 14.34 -10.86 0.56
CA MET A 27 15.43 -9.94 0.20
C MET A 27 15.42 -8.69 1.10
N VAL A 28 16.08 -8.79 2.25
CA VAL A 28 16.29 -7.66 3.16
C VAL A 28 17.30 -6.69 2.56
N ILE A 29 16.82 -5.70 1.81
CA ILE A 29 17.62 -4.53 1.46
C ILE A 29 18.00 -3.83 2.77
N ARG A 30 19.28 -3.80 3.10
CA ARG A 30 19.82 -3.01 4.22
C ARG A 30 20.42 -1.71 3.66
N PRO A 31 19.77 -0.54 3.84
CA PRO A 31 20.43 0.74 3.61
C PRO A 31 21.64 0.87 4.55
N LYS A 32 22.58 1.75 4.22
CA LYS A 32 23.81 2.01 5.00
C LYS A 32 23.56 2.53 6.44
N TYR A 33 22.30 2.71 6.84
CA TYR A 33 21.85 3.12 8.17
C TYR A 33 20.72 2.21 8.66
N LYS A 34 20.80 1.79 9.94
CA LYS A 34 19.81 0.93 10.62
C LYS A 34 18.38 1.47 10.47
N SER A 35 17.60 0.91 9.55
CA SER A 35 16.24 1.33 9.23
C SER A 35 15.36 0.11 8.92
N ASN A 36 14.11 0.13 9.39
CA ASN A 36 13.25 -1.06 9.48
C ASN A 36 12.33 -1.25 8.24
N ILE A 37 12.84 -1.01 7.03
CA ILE A 37 12.11 -1.36 5.81
C ILE A 37 12.31 -2.84 5.52
N VAL A 38 11.24 -3.54 5.16
CA VAL A 38 11.32 -4.84 4.49
C VAL A 38 10.72 -4.67 3.11
N VAL A 39 11.47 -4.97 2.05
CA VAL A 39 10.91 -5.01 0.68
C VAL A 39 10.51 -6.45 0.42
N GLN A 40 9.20 -6.72 0.37
CA GLN A 40 8.68 -8.07 0.24
C GLN A 40 8.53 -8.43 -1.24
N TYR A 41 9.53 -9.13 -1.79
CA TYR A 41 9.47 -9.69 -3.14
C TYR A 41 8.69 -10.99 -3.12
N SER A 42 7.71 -11.12 -4.01
CA SER A 42 7.22 -12.43 -4.41
C SER A 42 8.08 -13.00 -5.54
N ILE A 43 8.20 -14.33 -5.63
CA ILE A 43 8.93 -15.04 -6.71
C ILE A 43 8.44 -14.60 -8.11
N TYR A 44 7.18 -14.16 -8.22
CA TYR A 44 6.63 -13.56 -9.44
C TYR A 44 7.39 -12.32 -9.93
N ILE A 45 7.95 -11.48 -9.06
CA ILE A 45 8.74 -10.30 -9.48
C ILE A 45 10.07 -10.74 -10.10
N LEU A 46 10.73 -11.76 -9.55
CA LEU A 46 11.93 -12.33 -10.19
C LEU A 46 11.60 -13.03 -11.51
N ARG A 47 10.42 -13.67 -11.63
CA ARG A 47 9.93 -14.17 -12.93
C ARG A 47 9.61 -13.06 -13.93
N SER A 48 9.03 -11.94 -13.50
CA SER A 48 8.76 -10.80 -14.38
C SER A 48 10.05 -10.05 -14.78
N LEU A 49 11.01 -9.86 -13.87
CA LEU A 49 12.34 -9.36 -14.22
C LEU A 49 13.08 -10.33 -15.15
N TRP A 50 13.01 -11.64 -14.91
CA TRP A 50 13.59 -12.63 -15.83
C TRP A 50 12.87 -12.59 -17.19
N PHE A 51 11.55 -12.39 -17.24
CA PHE A 51 10.85 -12.21 -18.52
C PHE A 51 11.30 -10.92 -19.26
N CYS A 52 11.55 -9.82 -18.53
CA CYS A 52 12.09 -8.59 -19.10
C CYS A 52 13.58 -8.67 -19.50
N VAL A 53 14.39 -9.50 -18.84
CA VAL A 53 15.83 -9.68 -19.14
C VAL A 53 16.08 -10.84 -20.13
N GLY A 54 15.12 -11.76 -20.26
CA GLY A 54 15.20 -12.96 -21.08
C GLY A 54 14.75 -12.80 -22.53
N VAL A 55 14.09 -11.70 -22.88
CA VAL A 55 13.78 -11.36 -24.28
C VAL A 55 14.91 -10.49 -24.85
N SER A 56 16.02 -11.15 -25.17
CA SER A 56 17.03 -10.56 -26.06
C SER A 56 16.58 -10.75 -27.51
N GLY A 57 16.60 -9.68 -28.31
CA GLY A 57 16.44 -9.78 -29.78
C GLY A 57 15.08 -9.45 -30.39
N ALA A 58 14.42 -8.38 -29.92
CA ALA A 58 13.39 -7.69 -30.72
C ALA A 58 13.41 -6.19 -30.45
N GLU A 59 14.22 -5.45 -31.22
CA GLU A 59 14.25 -3.99 -31.21
C GLU A 59 12.98 -3.44 -31.90
N LEU A 60 11.89 -3.33 -31.12
CA LEU A 60 10.70 -2.62 -31.57
C LEU A 60 11.01 -1.12 -31.67
N LYS A 61 11.40 -0.68 -32.87
CA LYS A 61 11.46 0.74 -33.21
C LYS A 61 10.08 1.35 -33.03
N MET A 62 9.92 2.12 -31.96
CA MET A 62 8.77 2.99 -31.76
C MET A 62 8.80 4.03 -32.89
N GLY A 63 7.97 3.85 -33.91
CA GLY A 63 7.84 4.84 -34.98
C GLY A 63 7.21 6.11 -34.45
N ASP A 64 7.75 7.27 -34.81
CA ASP A 64 7.16 8.56 -34.49
C ASP A 64 5.80 8.70 -35.19
N HIS A 65 4.74 8.31 -34.50
CA HIS A 65 3.36 8.57 -34.86
C HIS A 65 2.71 9.36 -33.73
N SER A 66 2.74 10.68 -33.88
CA SER A 66 2.00 11.62 -33.05
C SER A 66 0.49 11.45 -33.30
N VAL A 67 -0.12 10.52 -32.56
CA VAL A 67 -1.58 10.39 -32.53
C VAL A 67 -2.16 11.65 -31.88
N THR A 68 -2.58 12.59 -32.72
CA THR A 68 -3.26 13.82 -32.32
C THR A 68 -4.71 13.52 -31.98
N VAL A 69 -4.93 13.01 -30.76
CA VAL A 69 -6.27 12.93 -30.18
C VAL A 69 -6.76 14.35 -29.87
N THR A 70 -7.51 14.92 -30.79
CA THR A 70 -8.20 16.21 -30.62
C THR A 70 -9.50 16.01 -29.81
N ASP A 71 -9.36 15.63 -28.55
CA ASP A 71 -10.49 15.58 -27.62
C ASP A 71 -10.72 16.95 -26.99
N ASN A 72 -11.70 17.70 -27.52
CA ASN A 72 -12.22 18.94 -26.93
C ASN A 72 -13.09 18.63 -25.70
N ASN A 73 -12.52 17.99 -24.68
CA ASN A 73 -13.14 17.80 -23.38
C ASN A 73 -12.11 18.01 -22.27
N ASN A 74 -12.46 18.83 -21.28
CA ASN A 74 -11.54 19.31 -20.23
C ASN A 74 -11.25 18.25 -19.14
N HIS A 75 -11.04 17.00 -19.55
CA HIS A 75 -10.53 15.92 -18.70
C HIS A 75 -9.01 16.04 -18.61
N GLN A 76 -8.53 17.10 -17.96
CA GLN A 76 -7.13 17.26 -17.64
C GLN A 76 -6.72 16.08 -16.74
N SER A 77 -6.00 15.12 -17.32
CA SER A 77 -5.67 13.88 -16.65
C SER A 77 -4.73 14.15 -15.48
N THR A 78 -5.21 13.96 -14.25
CA THR A 78 -4.50 14.37 -13.05
C THR A 78 -3.18 13.61 -12.93
N VAL A 79 -2.07 14.35 -12.97
CA VAL A 79 -0.73 13.81 -12.76
C VAL A 79 -0.50 13.62 -11.26
N ILE A 80 0.04 12.46 -10.88
CA ILE A 80 0.51 12.16 -9.53
C ILE A 80 2.04 12.11 -9.56
N GLU A 81 2.64 13.06 -8.86
CA GLU A 81 4.07 13.06 -8.57
C GLU A 81 4.42 11.91 -7.62
N ILE A 82 5.32 11.02 -8.03
CA ILE A 82 5.90 9.98 -7.18
C ILE A 82 7.42 10.09 -7.17
N TYR A 83 8.00 9.91 -5.99
CA TYR A 83 9.44 10.07 -5.73
C TYR A 83 10.06 8.74 -5.29
N PRO A 84 11.38 8.56 -5.47
CA PRO A 84 12.05 7.30 -5.16
C PRO A 84 11.92 6.92 -3.68
N LEU A 85 11.77 5.63 -3.39
CA LEU A 85 11.71 5.11 -2.02
C LEU A 85 12.93 5.53 -1.19
N GLY A 86 14.09 5.71 -1.83
CA GLY A 86 15.32 6.18 -1.21
C GLY A 86 15.27 7.62 -0.67
N SER A 87 14.34 8.45 -1.15
CA SER A 87 14.13 9.82 -0.67
C SER A 87 13.34 9.89 0.65
N TYR A 88 12.88 8.75 1.16
CA TYR A 88 12.11 8.66 2.40
C TYR A 88 12.92 7.98 3.51
N TYR A 89 12.84 8.55 4.72
CA TYR A 89 13.58 8.07 5.89
C TYR A 89 12.64 7.34 6.85
N PHE A 90 13.03 6.17 7.36
CA PHE A 90 12.15 5.33 8.17
C PHE A 90 12.72 5.12 9.57
N GLY A 91 12.22 5.92 10.52
CA GLY A 91 12.46 5.77 11.95
C GLY A 91 11.40 4.91 12.64
N SER A 92 11.59 4.67 13.93
CA SER A 92 10.61 3.94 14.76
C SER A 92 10.23 4.69 16.03
N LYS A 93 9.02 4.46 16.52
CA LYS A 93 8.51 4.94 17.82
C LYS A 93 7.81 3.83 18.59
N ASP A 94 7.34 4.14 19.78
CA ASP A 94 6.72 3.16 20.66
C ASP A 94 5.44 2.54 20.06
N PRO A 95 5.15 1.27 20.41
CA PRO A 95 4.08 0.51 19.77
C PRO A 95 2.71 1.11 20.09
N ILE A 96 1.82 1.14 19.08
CA ILE A 96 0.42 1.49 19.30
C ILE A 96 -0.26 0.31 19.99
N VAL A 97 -0.79 0.52 21.20
CA VAL A 97 -1.55 -0.52 21.91
C VAL A 97 -2.79 -0.89 21.11
N PHE A 98 -2.84 -2.14 20.63
CA PHE A 98 -4.04 -2.75 20.10
C PHE A 98 -4.77 -3.44 21.24
N ARG A 99 -6.09 -3.24 21.34
CA ARG A 99 -6.93 -4.06 22.21
C ARG A 99 -7.05 -5.44 21.58
N ASP A 100 -6.76 -6.48 22.35
CA ASP A 100 -7.01 -7.86 21.96
C ASP A 100 -8.52 -8.16 22.14
N GLU A 101 -9.30 -7.69 21.17
CA GLU A 101 -10.75 -7.86 21.07
C GLU A 101 -11.07 -9.08 20.19
N THR A 102 -11.99 -9.94 20.65
CA THR A 102 -12.56 -10.99 19.79
C THR A 102 -13.42 -10.41 18.67
N VAL A 103 -13.82 -11.25 17.71
CA VAL A 103 -14.79 -10.85 16.68
C VAL A 103 -16.12 -10.41 17.32
N ALA A 104 -16.57 -11.11 18.37
CA ALA A 104 -17.79 -10.77 19.10
C ALA A 104 -17.67 -9.40 19.80
N ASP A 105 -16.56 -9.14 20.50
CA ASP A 105 -16.31 -7.84 21.16
C ASP A 105 -16.30 -6.69 20.15
N ARG A 106 -15.66 -6.90 18.99
CA ARG A 106 -15.63 -5.92 17.90
C ARG A 106 -17.02 -5.62 17.35
N VAL A 107 -17.86 -6.65 17.17
CA VAL A 107 -19.25 -6.51 16.70
C VAL A 107 -20.10 -5.80 17.76
N GLN A 108 -20.02 -6.20 19.02
CA GLN A 108 -20.76 -5.59 20.12
C GLN A 108 -20.36 -4.13 20.34
N ARG A 109 -19.06 -3.83 20.28
CA ARG A 109 -18.55 -2.45 20.29
C ARG A 109 -19.03 -1.66 19.07
N MET A 110 -19.18 -2.26 17.89
CA MET A 110 -19.77 -1.58 16.73
C MET A 110 -21.26 -1.29 16.94
N LYS A 111 -22.04 -2.24 17.45
CA LYS A 111 -23.47 -2.09 17.81
C LYS A 111 -23.66 -0.94 18.82
N SER A 112 -22.92 -0.96 19.93
CA SER A 112 -22.96 0.10 20.96
C SER A 112 -22.57 1.48 20.41
N ASN A 113 -21.50 1.59 19.61
CA ASN A 113 -21.11 2.89 19.02
C ASN A 113 -22.15 3.39 18.00
N PHE A 114 -22.78 2.50 17.23
CA PHE A 114 -23.82 2.88 16.27
C PHE A 114 -25.08 3.39 16.97
N ASN A 115 -25.52 2.73 18.03
CA ASN A 115 -26.68 3.18 18.81
C ASN A 115 -26.43 4.55 19.47
N ALA A 116 -25.19 4.85 19.86
CA ALA A 116 -24.83 6.10 20.51
C ALA A 116 -24.46 7.26 19.56
N ARG A 117 -24.04 6.98 18.32
CA ARG A 117 -23.40 7.98 17.42
C ARG A 117 -23.71 7.80 15.93
N GLY A 118 -24.53 6.82 15.55
CA GLY A 118 -24.88 6.51 14.16
C GLY A 118 -23.74 5.91 13.34
N LEU A 119 -23.74 6.20 12.04
CA LEU A 119 -22.81 5.67 11.04
C LEU A 119 -21.34 5.84 11.46
N ARG A 120 -20.57 4.75 11.40
CA ARG A 120 -19.13 4.79 11.60
C ARG A 120 -18.41 5.23 10.33
N THR A 121 -17.84 6.43 10.30
CA THR A 121 -16.96 6.86 9.20
C THR A 121 -15.49 6.52 9.47
N CYS A 122 -14.82 5.94 8.48
CA CYS A 122 -13.40 5.64 8.43
C CYS A 122 -12.77 6.29 7.19
N VAL A 123 -11.56 6.82 7.34
CA VAL A 123 -10.77 7.40 6.25
C VAL A 123 -9.44 6.65 6.12
N GLN A 124 -8.96 6.43 4.90
CA GLN A 124 -7.70 5.72 4.62
C GLN A 124 -6.91 6.42 3.53
N ALA A 125 -5.58 6.44 3.67
CA ALA A 125 -4.66 7.05 2.72
C ALA A 125 -4.09 6.02 1.74
N VAL A 126 -4.14 6.36 0.46
CA VAL A 126 -3.34 5.76 -0.61
C VAL A 126 -2.13 6.68 -0.82
N MET A 127 -0.94 6.17 -0.53
CA MET A 127 0.34 6.88 -0.72
C MET A 127 1.24 6.02 -1.60
N LEU A 128 1.88 6.66 -2.58
CA LEU A 128 2.69 6.00 -3.59
C LEU A 128 4.14 6.48 -3.52
N VAL A 129 5.06 5.56 -3.78
CA VAL A 129 6.49 5.81 -3.98
C VAL A 129 6.97 5.10 -5.23
N GLU A 130 8.06 5.56 -5.84
CA GLU A 130 8.73 4.82 -6.89
C GLU A 130 9.75 3.84 -6.31
N LEU A 131 9.85 2.65 -6.90
CA LEU A 131 10.98 1.74 -6.71
C LEU A 131 11.17 0.92 -8.00
N PHE A 132 12.39 0.90 -8.54
CA PHE A 132 12.73 0.31 -9.85
C PHE A 132 11.84 0.78 -11.02
N LYS A 133 11.55 2.08 -11.07
CA LYS A 133 10.66 2.75 -12.04
C LYS A 133 9.21 2.23 -12.02
N HIS A 134 8.78 1.61 -10.92
CA HIS A 134 7.42 1.12 -10.73
C HIS A 134 6.72 1.78 -9.53
N PRO A 135 5.43 2.11 -9.63
CA PRO A 135 4.65 2.63 -8.50
C PRO A 135 4.42 1.53 -7.45
N HIS A 136 4.74 1.87 -6.20
CA HIS A 136 4.55 1.02 -5.03
C HIS A 136 3.62 1.70 -4.02
N LEU A 137 2.64 0.95 -3.54
CA LEU A 137 1.70 1.35 -2.50
C LEU A 137 2.31 1.17 -1.12
N LEU A 138 2.28 2.22 -0.30
CA LEU A 138 2.71 2.15 1.10
C LEU A 138 1.63 1.49 1.98
N LEU A 139 1.95 0.32 2.54
CA LEU A 139 1.06 -0.48 3.39
C LEU A 139 1.64 -0.71 4.79
N LEU A 140 0.78 -0.69 5.80
CA LEU A 140 1.11 -1.10 7.17
C LEU A 140 0.84 -2.59 7.36
N GLN A 141 1.87 -3.38 7.65
CA GLN A 141 1.74 -4.76 8.09
C GLN A 141 1.62 -4.80 9.63
N VAL A 142 0.61 -5.49 10.15
CA VAL A 142 0.32 -5.58 11.60
C VAL A 142 0.62 -6.98 12.11
N ARG A 143 1.46 -7.11 13.15
CA ARG A 143 1.85 -8.40 13.77
C ARG A 143 2.29 -9.47 12.74
N ASN A 144 2.88 -9.06 11.61
CA ASN A 144 3.18 -9.90 10.43
C ASN A 144 1.97 -10.66 9.81
N ALA A 145 0.73 -10.44 10.26
CA ALA A 145 -0.42 -11.28 9.95
C ALA A 145 -1.33 -10.73 8.83
N PHE A 146 -1.49 -9.41 8.73
CA PHE A 146 -2.35 -8.77 7.73
C PHE A 146 -1.89 -7.35 7.40
N PHE A 147 -2.35 -6.83 6.26
CA PHE A 147 -2.02 -5.50 5.75
C PHE A 147 -3.17 -4.51 5.95
N LYS A 148 -2.85 -3.22 6.09
CA LYS A 148 -3.79 -2.10 6.19
C LYS A 148 -3.24 -0.86 5.50
N LEU A 149 -4.14 -0.07 4.89
CA LEU A 149 -3.85 1.33 4.56
C LEU A 149 -3.78 2.17 5.85
N PRO A 150 -2.84 3.12 5.97
CA PRO A 150 -2.83 4.12 7.05
C PRO A 150 -4.15 4.90 7.13
N GLY A 151 -4.61 5.22 8.34
CA GLY A 151 -5.89 5.92 8.54
C GLY A 151 -6.72 5.41 9.73
N GLY A 152 -8.03 5.57 9.69
CA GLY A 152 -8.97 4.94 10.64
C GLY A 152 -10.24 5.74 10.90
N ARG A 153 -10.95 5.38 11.97
CA ARG A 153 -12.25 5.95 12.35
C ARG A 153 -12.18 7.43 12.75
N LEU A 154 -13.06 8.26 12.19
CA LEU A 154 -13.23 9.68 12.54
C LEU A 154 -13.80 9.87 13.96
N ARG A 155 -13.55 11.04 14.55
CA ARG A 155 -14.28 11.56 15.72
C ARG A 155 -15.64 12.15 15.27
N PRO A 156 -16.66 12.27 16.15
CA PRO A 156 -17.89 12.99 15.82
C PRO A 156 -17.57 14.44 15.46
N GLY A 157 -18.19 14.96 14.39
CA GLY A 157 -17.97 16.33 13.90
C GLY A 157 -16.62 16.61 13.22
N GLU A 158 -15.74 15.61 13.12
CA GLU A 158 -14.42 15.74 12.47
C GLU A 158 -14.55 15.57 10.95
N SER A 159 -13.91 16.44 10.17
CA SER A 159 -13.88 16.31 8.71
C SER A 159 -13.08 15.08 8.25
N ASP A 160 -13.32 14.63 7.02
CA ASP A 160 -12.54 13.51 6.46
C ASP A 160 -11.05 13.85 6.36
N ILE A 161 -10.71 15.10 5.99
CA ILE A 161 -9.35 15.58 5.77
C ILE A 161 -8.61 15.70 7.11
N ASP A 162 -9.10 16.53 8.04
CA ASP A 162 -8.47 16.72 9.36
C ASP A 162 -8.35 15.38 10.10
N GLY A 163 -9.39 14.57 9.97
CA GLY A 163 -9.47 13.25 10.55
C GLY A 163 -8.42 12.30 9.99
N LEU A 164 -8.14 12.36 8.68
CA LEU A 164 -7.09 11.58 8.02
C LEU A 164 -5.70 12.12 8.39
N GLN A 165 -5.46 13.43 8.30
CA GLN A 165 -4.20 14.08 8.70
C GLN A 165 -3.81 13.67 10.14
N ARG A 166 -4.70 13.86 11.11
CA ARG A 166 -4.50 13.44 12.50
C ARG A 166 -4.32 11.92 12.64
N LYS A 167 -4.89 11.08 11.76
CA LYS A 167 -4.62 9.63 11.78
C LYS A 167 -3.23 9.31 11.24
N LEU A 168 -2.76 10.01 10.21
CA LEU A 168 -1.44 9.85 9.61
C LEU A 168 -0.34 10.31 10.56
N SER A 169 -0.40 11.53 11.10
CA SER A 169 0.62 12.04 12.05
C SER A 169 0.76 11.11 13.27
N ARG A 170 -0.36 10.65 13.84
CA ARG A 170 -0.36 9.65 14.91
C ARG A 170 0.31 8.33 14.52
N MET A 171 0.17 7.86 13.28
CA MET A 171 0.76 6.60 12.83
C MET A 171 2.18 6.72 12.29
N LEU A 172 2.58 7.90 11.80
CA LEU A 172 3.73 8.06 10.90
C LEU A 172 4.63 9.29 11.17
N SER A 173 4.31 10.16 12.12
CA SER A 173 5.16 11.30 12.53
C SER A 173 5.66 11.16 13.99
N VAL A 174 6.64 11.96 14.42
CA VAL A 174 7.14 11.94 15.81
C VAL A 174 6.08 12.50 16.77
N ASN A 175 5.68 13.75 16.53
CA ASN A 175 4.77 14.54 17.34
C ASN A 175 3.42 14.68 16.61
N GLU A 176 2.30 14.72 17.34
CA GLU A 176 1.00 15.04 16.71
C GLU A 176 0.89 16.55 16.37
N ASP A 177 1.73 17.39 16.98
CA ASP A 177 1.58 18.85 17.02
C ASP A 177 2.62 19.65 16.18
N GLN A 178 3.39 19.02 15.28
CA GLN A 178 4.42 19.69 14.49
C GLN A 178 4.37 19.39 12.99
N THR A 179 4.17 20.46 12.20
CA THR A 179 4.68 20.77 10.84
C THR A 179 4.55 19.77 9.68
N ASP A 180 4.29 18.48 9.90
CA ASP A 180 4.03 17.51 8.83
C ASP A 180 2.58 17.66 8.31
N HIS A 181 2.34 18.70 7.51
CA HIS A 181 1.09 18.80 6.76
C HIS A 181 1.02 17.64 5.75
N TRP A 182 -0.08 16.89 5.76
CA TRP A 182 -0.35 15.85 4.76
C TRP A 182 -1.25 16.44 3.68
N GLU A 183 -0.75 16.48 2.44
CA GLU A 183 -1.56 16.92 1.30
C GLU A 183 -2.54 15.80 0.92
N VAL A 184 -3.74 15.88 1.50
CA VAL A 184 -4.87 15.01 1.16
C VAL A 184 -5.51 15.54 -0.13
N GLY A 185 -5.42 14.75 -1.20
CA GLY A 185 -6.05 15.03 -2.48
C GLY A 185 -7.39 14.30 -2.63
N ASP A 186 -7.67 13.83 -3.85
CA ASP A 186 -8.98 13.31 -4.24
C ASP A 186 -9.46 12.11 -3.41
N CYS A 187 -10.77 12.06 -3.17
CA CYS A 187 -11.43 10.82 -2.75
C CYS A 187 -11.44 9.83 -3.92
N LEU A 188 -10.76 8.71 -3.76
CA LEU A 188 -10.61 7.68 -4.77
C LEU A 188 -11.81 6.72 -4.82
N GLY A 189 -12.46 6.47 -3.68
CA GLY A 189 -13.59 5.54 -3.61
C GLY A 189 -14.14 5.37 -2.20
N MET A 190 -15.34 4.79 -2.12
CA MET A 190 -16.10 4.63 -0.88
C MET A 190 -16.67 3.22 -0.75
N TRP A 191 -16.52 2.62 0.43
CA TRP A 191 -17.02 1.28 0.75
C TRP A 191 -18.01 1.30 1.91
N TRP A 192 -19.08 0.51 1.79
CA TRP A 192 -20.22 0.53 2.70
C TRP A 192 -20.49 -0.84 3.31
N ARG A 193 -20.78 -0.85 4.62
CA ARG A 193 -21.18 -2.01 5.41
C ARG A 193 -22.65 -1.84 5.77
N SER A 194 -23.53 -2.68 5.23
CA SER A 194 -24.98 -2.59 5.46
C SER A 194 -25.41 -3.11 6.83
N ASP A 195 -24.75 -4.16 7.34
CA ASP A 195 -25.02 -4.74 8.66
C ASP A 195 -23.73 -4.98 9.45
N PHE A 196 -23.84 -5.20 10.77
CA PHE A 196 -22.67 -5.25 11.66
C PHE A 196 -21.64 -6.32 11.28
N GLU A 197 -22.11 -7.42 10.68
CA GLU A 197 -21.34 -8.61 10.34
C GLU A 197 -21.05 -8.75 8.82
N THR A 198 -21.69 -7.95 7.96
CA THR A 198 -21.49 -8.03 6.49
C THR A 198 -20.10 -7.56 6.06
N LEU A 199 -19.65 -7.96 4.86
CA LEU A 199 -18.47 -7.37 4.23
C LEU A 199 -18.72 -5.91 3.79
N LEU A 200 -17.66 -5.28 3.28
CA LEU A 200 -17.66 -3.91 2.76
C LEU A 200 -17.82 -3.96 1.22
N TYR A 201 -18.81 -3.24 0.69
CA TYR A 201 -19.14 -3.20 -0.75
C TYR A 201 -18.77 -1.83 -1.36
N PRO A 202 -18.28 -1.75 -2.60
CA PRO A 202 -17.89 -0.48 -3.26
C PRO A 202 -19.09 0.37 -3.74
N TYR A 203 -20.29 0.08 -3.24
CA TYR A 203 -21.55 0.78 -3.50
C TYR A 203 -22.42 0.68 -2.25
N LEU A 204 -23.41 1.56 -2.11
CA LEU A 204 -24.43 1.43 -1.06
C LEU A 204 -25.47 0.40 -1.52
N PRO A 205 -25.63 -0.76 -0.84
CA PRO A 205 -26.62 -1.76 -1.26
C PRO A 205 -28.05 -1.20 -1.15
N PRO A 206 -29.00 -1.60 -2.02
CA PRO A 206 -30.36 -1.03 -2.09
C PRO A 206 -31.28 -1.37 -0.89
N ASN A 207 -30.73 -1.89 0.19
CA ASN A 207 -31.47 -2.22 1.41
C ASN A 207 -31.84 -0.94 2.17
N LEU A 208 -33.11 -0.79 2.58
CA LEU A 208 -33.62 0.31 3.40
C LEU A 208 -32.96 0.44 4.81
N LYS A 209 -31.98 -0.40 5.13
CA LYS A 209 -31.22 -0.35 6.39
C LYS A 209 -30.12 0.72 6.31
N VAL A 210 -30.13 1.68 7.24
CA VAL A 210 -29.03 2.65 7.42
C VAL A 210 -27.68 1.91 7.52
N PRO A 211 -26.65 2.28 6.73
CA PRO A 211 -25.34 1.62 6.76
C PRO A 211 -24.65 1.78 8.14
N LYS A 212 -23.84 0.80 8.52
CA LYS A 212 -23.15 0.75 9.83
C LYS A 212 -21.74 1.30 9.78
N GLU A 213 -21.04 1.15 8.64
CA GLU A 213 -19.70 1.71 8.42
C GLU A 213 -19.56 2.20 6.97
N CYS A 214 -18.91 3.35 6.82
CA CYS A 214 -18.47 3.93 5.55
C CYS A 214 -16.94 4.08 5.61
N THR A 215 -16.21 3.50 4.66
CA THR A 215 -14.75 3.64 4.55
C THR A 215 -14.42 4.39 3.27
N LYS A 216 -13.78 5.56 3.40
CA LYS A 216 -13.39 6.43 2.28
C LYS A 216 -11.88 6.33 2.05
N LEU A 217 -11.47 6.17 0.80
CA LEU A 217 -10.06 6.19 0.40
C LEU A 217 -9.72 7.54 -0.21
N TYR A 218 -8.60 8.12 0.20
CA TYR A 218 -8.06 9.38 -0.30
C TYR A 218 -6.66 9.17 -0.85
N LEU A 219 -6.36 9.79 -1.98
CA LEU A 219 -4.99 9.96 -2.43
C LEU A 219 -4.29 10.93 -1.48
N VAL A 220 -3.11 10.58 -0.98
CA VAL A 220 -2.27 11.48 -0.19
C VAL A 220 -0.95 11.63 -0.91
N LYS A 221 -0.69 12.84 -1.39
CA LYS A 221 0.54 13.17 -2.09
C LYS A 221 1.69 13.23 -1.08
N LEU A 222 2.82 12.68 -1.47
CA LEU A 222 4.04 12.73 -0.67
C LEU A 222 4.95 13.84 -1.21
N PRO A 223 5.60 14.63 -0.33
CA PRO A 223 6.64 15.56 -0.76
C PRO A 223 7.88 14.80 -1.24
N ALA A 224 8.76 15.49 -1.96
CA ALA A 224 9.99 14.92 -2.53
C ALA A 224 10.88 14.17 -1.53
N SER A 225 10.82 14.51 -0.24
CA SER A 225 11.37 13.71 0.85
C SER A 225 10.53 13.87 2.12
N ARG A 226 10.43 12.80 2.93
CA ARG A 226 9.78 12.82 4.25
C ARG A 226 10.37 11.75 5.17
N LYS A 227 10.32 12.01 6.48
CA LYS A 227 10.66 11.03 7.53
C LYS A 227 9.39 10.38 8.08
N PHE A 228 9.20 9.09 7.81
CA PHE A 228 8.18 8.25 8.44
C PHE A 228 8.69 7.69 9.77
N ILE A 229 7.85 7.71 10.80
CA ILE A 229 8.15 7.28 12.17
C ILE A 229 7.12 6.23 12.59
N VAL A 230 7.48 4.96 12.40
CA VAL A 230 6.54 3.85 12.45
C VAL A 230 6.55 3.19 13.85
N PRO A 231 5.39 2.94 14.47
CA PRO A 231 5.29 2.17 15.72
C PRO A 231 5.97 0.81 15.60
N LYS A 232 6.80 0.41 16.58
CA LYS A 232 7.60 -0.84 16.57
C LYS A 232 6.80 -2.14 16.31
N ASN A 233 5.49 -2.15 16.57
CA ASN A 233 4.60 -3.28 16.32
C ASN A 233 3.91 -3.27 14.93
N LEU A 234 4.33 -2.34 14.06
CA LEU A 234 3.93 -2.20 12.67
C LEU A 234 5.19 -2.17 11.78
N LYS A 235 5.06 -2.62 10.53
CA LYS A 235 6.04 -2.37 9.48
C LYS A 235 5.39 -1.55 8.38
N LEU A 236 6.08 -0.56 7.84
CA LEU A 236 5.68 0.16 6.65
C LEU A 236 6.42 -0.44 5.45
N LEU A 237 5.67 -0.92 4.47
CA LEU A 237 6.16 -1.66 3.32
C LEU A 237 5.77 -0.94 2.03
N ALA A 238 6.67 -0.91 1.06
CA ALA A 238 6.36 -0.53 -0.32
C ALA A 238 6.01 -1.81 -1.10
N VAL A 239 4.78 -1.91 -1.61
CA VAL A 239 4.29 -3.09 -2.34
C VAL A 239 3.90 -2.68 -3.77
N PRO A 240 4.43 -3.31 -4.83
CA PRO A 240 4.17 -2.87 -6.20
C PRO A 240 2.70 -3.06 -6.56
N LEU A 241 2.11 -2.13 -7.34
CA LEU A 241 0.69 -2.18 -7.69
C LEU A 241 0.28 -3.49 -8.38
N CYS A 242 1.16 -4.10 -9.18
CA CYS A 242 0.91 -5.39 -9.83
C CYS A 242 0.77 -6.58 -8.85
N GLN A 243 1.40 -6.53 -7.67
CA GLN A 243 1.26 -7.55 -6.62
C GLN A 243 -0.02 -7.36 -5.80
N VAL A 244 -0.51 -6.11 -5.71
CA VAL A 244 -1.74 -5.74 -5.02
C VAL A 244 -2.98 -6.06 -5.85
N HIS A 245 -2.90 -5.80 -7.17
CA HIS A 245 -4.01 -5.91 -8.12
C HIS A 245 -4.71 -7.27 -8.03
N GLU A 246 -6.02 -7.22 -7.74
CA GLU A 246 -6.92 -8.38 -7.64
C GLU A 246 -6.53 -9.45 -6.61
N ASN A 247 -5.47 -9.24 -5.82
CA ASN A 247 -5.05 -10.14 -4.76
C ASN A 247 -5.87 -9.92 -3.46
N HIS A 248 -7.16 -10.21 -3.58
CA HIS A 248 -8.16 -10.16 -2.51
C HIS A 248 -7.80 -11.08 -1.34
N LYS A 249 -7.11 -12.21 -1.60
CA LYS A 249 -6.72 -13.19 -0.57
C LYS A 249 -5.68 -12.63 0.40
N THR A 250 -4.68 -11.89 -0.08
CA THR A 250 -3.62 -11.32 0.76
C THR A 250 -3.99 -9.93 1.30
N TYR A 251 -4.58 -9.06 0.46
CA TYR A 251 -4.75 -7.65 0.80
C TYR A 251 -6.18 -7.24 1.14
N GLY A 252 -7.17 -8.10 0.89
CA GLY A 252 -8.59 -7.81 1.08
C GLY A 252 -9.17 -6.84 0.04
N PRO A 253 -10.51 -6.78 -0.08
CA PRO A 253 -11.21 -6.20 -1.24
C PRO A 253 -11.04 -4.69 -1.44
N ILE A 254 -10.61 -3.96 -0.41
CA ILE A 254 -10.35 -2.51 -0.52
C ILE A 254 -8.98 -2.27 -1.13
N ILE A 255 -7.95 -2.94 -0.62
CA ILE A 255 -6.57 -2.70 -1.02
C ILE A 255 -6.33 -3.28 -2.43
N SER A 256 -6.87 -4.48 -2.72
CA SER A 256 -6.73 -5.12 -4.03
C SER A 256 -7.40 -4.37 -5.20
N GLY A 257 -8.32 -3.44 -4.91
CA GLY A 257 -8.96 -2.55 -5.88
C GLY A 257 -8.26 -1.20 -6.07
N VAL A 258 -7.23 -0.87 -5.27
CA VAL A 258 -6.49 0.40 -5.40
C VAL A 258 -5.88 0.60 -6.80
N PRO A 259 -5.28 -0.41 -7.46
CA PRO A 259 -4.74 -0.24 -8.81
C PRO A 259 -5.79 0.18 -9.84
N GLN A 260 -7.02 -0.36 -9.77
CA GLN A 260 -8.14 0.03 -10.62
C GLN A 260 -8.54 1.50 -10.38
N LEU A 261 -8.60 1.95 -9.12
CA LEU A 261 -8.92 3.34 -8.79
C LEU A 261 -7.85 4.35 -9.26
N LEU A 262 -6.60 3.91 -9.34
CA LEU A 262 -5.47 4.71 -9.79
C LEU A 262 -5.32 4.75 -11.32
N SER A 263 -6.02 3.88 -12.07
CA SER A 263 -5.88 3.76 -13.54
C SER A 263 -6.18 5.04 -14.33
N LYS A 264 -6.94 5.98 -13.75
CA LYS A 264 -7.28 7.28 -14.35
C LYS A 264 -6.22 8.37 -14.18
N PHE A 265 -5.13 8.10 -13.45
CA PHE A 265 -4.06 9.04 -13.17
C PHE A 265 -2.78 8.68 -13.93
N PHE A 266 -2.00 9.68 -14.29
CA PHE A 266 -0.66 9.48 -14.83
C PHE A 266 0.38 9.63 -13.72
N PHE A 267 1.31 8.69 -13.61
CA PHE A 267 2.41 8.80 -12.63
C PHE A 267 3.58 9.54 -13.26
N ASN A 268 3.93 10.70 -12.72
CA ASN A 268 5.22 11.34 -13.01
C ASN A 268 6.26 10.81 -12.01
N ILE A 269 7.29 10.15 -12.54
CA ILE A 269 8.40 9.62 -11.73
C ILE A 269 9.51 10.65 -11.74
N ASN A 270 9.69 11.34 -10.62
CA ASN A 270 10.84 12.22 -10.42
C ASN A 270 12.06 11.40 -9.97
N HIS A 271 13.25 11.84 -10.37
CA HIS A 271 14.54 11.22 -10.06
C HIS A 271 15.46 12.20 -9.33
#